data_AF-A0A5Q4FU06-F1
#
_entry.id   AF-A0A5Q4FU06-F1
#
_cell.length_a   1.000
_cell.length_b   1.000
_cell.length_c   1.000
_cell.angle_alpha   90.00
_cell.angle_beta   90.00
_cell.angle_gamma   90.00
#
_symmetry.space_group_name_H-M   'P 1'
#
loop_
_entity.id
_entity.type
_entity.pdbx_description
1 polymer ?
#
loop_
_entity_poly.entity_id
_entity_poly.type
_entity_poly.pdbx_seq_one_letter_code
_entity_poly.pdbx_strand_id
1 'polypeptide(L)'
;MGTLHRKTINFDQADTSVVAPFLDEGSAEHAALERIVGERLASDSAELRALVLLGVSRVREALLEDAYNQAVDAGDFDETRPFIEQTTRARRRRRASA
;
A
#
# COMPACT_ATOMS: atom_id res chain seq x y z
N MET A 1 0.32 -28.47 -2.87
CA MET A 1 0.39 -27.01 -2.66
C MET A 1 -1.00 -26.46 -2.93
N GLY A 2 -1.62 -25.77 -1.97
CA GLY A 2 -3.07 -25.52 -1.95
C GLY A 2 -3.44 -24.09 -2.32
N THR A 3 -4.59 -23.95 -2.99
CA THR A 3 -5.32 -22.68 -3.15
C THR A 3 -5.84 -22.20 -1.80
N LEU A 4 -5.70 -20.92 -1.49
CA LEU A 4 -6.27 -20.34 -0.28
C LEU A 4 -7.72 -19.96 -0.52
N HIS A 5 -8.60 -20.49 0.33
CA HIS A 5 -10.04 -20.20 0.29
C HIS A 5 -10.42 -19.41 1.54
N ARG A 6 -10.80 -18.14 1.38
CA ARG A 6 -11.35 -17.29 2.46
C ARG A 6 -12.73 -16.80 2.04
N LYS A 7 -13.76 -17.20 2.79
CA LYS A 7 -15.18 -16.92 2.49
C LYS A 7 -15.63 -17.31 1.08
N THR A 8 -15.89 -16.32 0.21
CA THR A 8 -16.36 -16.50 -1.18
C THR A 8 -15.26 -16.18 -2.20
N ILE A 9 -14.06 -15.81 -1.74
CA ILE A 9 -12.94 -15.44 -2.59
C ILE A 9 -11.99 -16.62 -2.67
N ASN A 10 -11.78 -17.09 -3.89
CA ASN A 10 -10.77 -18.09 -4.21
C ASN A 10 -9.54 -17.36 -4.71
N PHE A 11 -8.46 -17.45 -3.96
CA PHE A 11 -7.16 -17.01 -4.42
C PHE A 11 -6.54 -18.12 -5.25
N ASP A 12 -6.12 -17.79 -6.46
CA ASP A 12 -5.28 -18.70 -7.22
C ASP A 12 -3.90 -18.86 -6.54
N GLN A 13 -3.04 -19.69 -7.10
CA GLN A 13 -1.75 -19.97 -6.48
C GLN A 13 -0.85 -18.73 -6.44
N ALA A 14 -0.90 -17.89 -7.46
CA ALA A 14 -0.08 -16.68 -7.53
C ALA A 14 -0.53 -15.69 -6.46
N ASP A 15 -1.84 -15.44 -6.39
CA ASP A 15 -2.44 -14.52 -5.42
C ASP A 15 -2.26 -15.00 -3.99
N THR A 16 -2.37 -16.32 -3.76
CA THR A 16 -2.18 -16.91 -2.43
C THR A 16 -0.82 -16.55 -1.85
N SER A 17 0.24 -16.62 -2.67
CA SER A 17 1.60 -16.31 -2.21
C SER A 17 1.80 -14.84 -1.81
N VAL A 18 1.06 -13.93 -2.45
CA VAL A 18 1.13 -12.49 -2.19
C VAL A 18 0.31 -12.11 -0.96
N VAL A 19 -0.85 -12.74 -0.78
CA VAL A 19 -1.81 -12.36 0.25
C VAL A 19 -1.57 -13.09 1.57
N ALA A 20 -1.02 -14.31 1.55
CA ALA A 20 -0.79 -15.12 2.75
C ALA A 20 -0.06 -14.39 3.90
N PRO A 21 1.01 -13.59 3.67
CA PRO A 21 1.65 -12.85 4.75
C PRO A 21 0.71 -11.90 5.47
N PHE A 22 -0.24 -11.26 4.78
CA PHE A 22 -1.20 -10.33 5.41
C PHE A 22 -2.30 -11.04 6.19
N LEU A 23 -2.48 -12.35 5.98
CA LEU A 23 -3.51 -13.18 6.62
C LEU A 23 -2.95 -14.07 7.73
N ASP A 24 -1.62 -14.09 7.92
CA ASP A 24 -0.95 -14.86 8.96
C ASP A 24 -0.87 -14.03 10.25
N GLU A 25 -1.62 -14.44 11.28
CA GLU A 25 -1.65 -13.77 12.56
C GLU A 25 -0.26 -13.81 13.22
N GLY A 26 0.36 -12.63 13.37
CA GLY A 26 1.70 -12.48 13.93
C GLY A 26 2.79 -12.14 12.92
N SER A 27 2.48 -12.11 11.63
CA SER A 27 3.40 -11.57 10.63
C SER A 27 3.55 -10.05 10.76
N ALA A 28 4.65 -9.51 10.23
CA ALA A 28 4.88 -8.07 10.20
C ALA A 28 3.88 -7.35 9.29
N GLU A 29 3.48 -8.01 8.19
CA GLU A 29 2.50 -7.54 7.22
C GLU A 29 1.10 -7.45 7.81
N HIS A 30 0.67 -8.45 8.58
CA HIS A 30 -0.61 -8.43 9.30
C HIS A 30 -0.64 -7.31 10.34
N ALA A 31 0.42 -7.16 11.14
CA ALA A 31 0.53 -6.06 12.11
C ALA A 31 0.62 -4.67 11.44
N ALA A 32 1.17 -4.58 10.22
CA ALA A 32 1.13 -3.34 9.44
C ALA A 32 -0.28 -3.05 8.95
N LEU A 33 -1.02 -4.07 8.51
CA LEU A 33 -2.39 -3.94 8.06
C LEU A 33 -3.33 -3.48 9.19
N GLU A 34 -3.20 -4.05 10.39
CA GLU A 34 -3.92 -3.60 11.59
C GLU A 34 -3.65 -2.12 11.91
N ARG A 35 -2.39 -1.67 11.80
CA ARG A 35 -2.03 -0.25 12.01
C ARG A 35 -2.64 0.68 10.96
N ILE A 36 -2.75 0.23 9.72
CA ILE A 36 -3.33 1.03 8.63
C ILE A 36 -4.84 1.21 8.84
N VAL A 37 -5.54 0.14 9.23
CA VAL A 37 -7.00 0.20 9.46
C VAL A 37 -7.34 0.78 10.83
N GLY A 38 -6.42 0.71 11.79
CA GLY A 38 -6.60 1.25 13.14
C GLY A 38 -7.43 0.34 14.06
N GLU A 39 -7.63 -0.92 13.67
CA GLU A 39 -8.39 -1.91 14.43
C GLU A 39 -7.74 -3.30 14.34
N ARG A 40 -8.02 -4.16 15.32
CA ARG A 40 -7.56 -5.55 15.33
C ARG A 40 -8.36 -6.37 14.32
N LEU A 41 -7.68 -7.19 13.52
CA LEU A 41 -8.32 -8.03 12.51
C LEU A 41 -8.68 -9.39 13.12
N ALA A 42 -9.91 -9.54 13.60
CA ALA A 42 -10.38 -10.76 14.28
C ALA A 42 -11.27 -11.66 13.41
N SER A 43 -11.42 -11.37 12.12
CA SER A 43 -12.23 -12.18 11.21
C SER A 43 -11.78 -12.06 9.76
N ASP A 44 -12.05 -13.09 8.96
CA ASP A 44 -11.81 -13.12 7.52
C ASP A 44 -12.39 -11.89 6.80
N SER A 45 -13.57 -11.43 7.21
CA SER A 45 -14.20 -10.24 6.60
C SER A 45 -13.42 -8.97 6.90
N ALA A 46 -12.90 -8.85 8.13
CA ALA A 46 -12.12 -7.70 8.54
C ALA A 46 -10.79 -7.68 7.77
N GLU A 47 -10.11 -8.83 7.68
CA GLU A 47 -8.88 -8.99 6.92
C GLU A 47 -9.08 -8.63 5.43
N LEU A 48 -10.12 -9.17 4.80
CA LEU A 48 -10.42 -8.88 3.40
C LEU A 48 -10.78 -7.40 3.18
N ARG A 49 -11.59 -6.80 4.06
CA ARG A 49 -11.92 -5.37 4.01
C ARG A 49 -10.66 -4.52 4.15
N ALA A 50 -9.75 -4.90 5.04
CA ALA A 50 -8.48 -4.21 5.24
C ALA A 50 -7.60 -4.25 3.99
N LEU A 51 -7.50 -5.41 3.34
CA LEU A 51 -6.78 -5.55 2.07
C LEU A 51 -7.38 -4.69 0.96
N VAL A 52 -8.72 -4.62 0.87
CA VAL A 52 -9.40 -3.74 -0.09
C VAL A 52 -9.10 -2.27 0.20
N LEU A 53 -9.16 -1.84 1.46
CA LEU A 53 -8.84 -0.46 1.86
C LEU A 53 -7.39 -0.10 1.54
N LEU A 54 -6.45 -1.02 1.77
CA LEU A 54 -5.05 -0.86 1.38
C LEU A 54 -4.91 -0.66 -0.13
N GLY A 55 -5.57 -1.51 -0.92
CA GLY A 55 -5.57 -1.39 -2.39
C GLY A 55 -6.11 -0.04 -2.87
N VAL A 56 -7.24 0.41 -2.34
CA VAL A 56 -7.83 1.72 -2.66
C VAL A 56 -6.88 2.87 -2.30
N SER A 57 -6.22 2.80 -1.13
CA SER A 57 -5.23 3.79 -0.72
C SER A 57 -4.06 3.87 -1.70
N ARG A 58 -3.56 2.72 -2.17
CA ARG A 58 -2.46 2.67 -3.13
C ARG A 58 -2.83 3.20 -4.51
N VAL A 59 -4.04 2.89 -5.00
CA VAL A 59 -4.55 3.48 -6.24
C VAL A 59 -4.63 5.00 -6.11
N ARG A 60 -5.14 5.51 -4.98
CA ARG A 60 -5.21 6.95 -4.73
C ARG A 60 -3.83 7.61 -4.68
N GLU A 61 -2.85 6.99 -4.04
CA GLU A 61 -1.46 7.47 -4.01
C GLU A 61 -0.85 7.53 -5.41
N ALA A 62 -1.07 6.49 -6.25
CA ALA A 62 -0.59 6.47 -7.62
C ALA A 62 -1.22 7.59 -8.47
N LEU A 63 -2.54 7.79 -8.35
CA LEU A 63 -3.23 8.88 -9.05
C LEU A 63 -2.75 10.27 -8.60
N LEU A 64 -2.41 10.43 -7.32
CA LEU A 64 -1.83 11.68 -6.80
C LEU A 64 -0.42 11.91 -7.36
N GLU A 65 0.39 10.85 -7.47
CA GLU A 65 1.72 10.91 -8.08
C GLU A 65 1.62 11.28 -9.57
N ASP A 66 0.69 10.68 -10.30
CA ASP A 66 0.45 11.01 -11.71
C ASP A 66 0.00 12.46 -11.90
N ALA A 67 -0.96 12.93 -11.08
CA ALA A 67 -1.41 14.32 -11.12
C ALA A 67 -0.27 15.29 -10.81
N TYR A 68 0.62 14.92 -9.87
CA TYR A 68 1.79 15.72 -9.55
C TYR A 68 2.77 15.82 -10.73
N ASN A 69 3.09 14.69 -11.35
CA ASN A 69 3.97 14.64 -12.51
C ASN A 69 3.41 15.46 -13.66
N GLN A 70 2.11 15.35 -13.93
CA GLN A 70 1.43 16.16 -14.96
C GLN A 70 1.53 17.67 -14.68
N ALA A 71 1.35 18.09 -13.43
CA ALA A 71 1.47 19.50 -13.05
C ALA A 71 2.92 20.02 -13.14
N VAL A 72 3.92 19.17 -12.86
CA VAL A 72 5.34 19.48 -13.08
C VAL A 72 5.65 19.60 -14.57
N ASP A 73 5.18 18.67 -15.40
CA ASP A 73 5.42 18.66 -16.84
C ASP A 73 4.70 19.81 -17.57
N ALA A 74 3.55 20.26 -17.04
CA ALA A 74 2.82 21.41 -17.54
C ALA A 74 3.51 22.76 -17.26
N GLY A 75 4.62 22.77 -16.50
CA GLY A 75 5.34 23.98 -16.15
C GLY A 75 4.61 24.88 -15.14
N ASP A 76 3.61 24.34 -14.44
CA ASP A 76 2.72 25.09 -13.53
C ASP A 76 3.37 25.42 -12.17
N PHE A 77 4.68 25.23 -12.07
CA PHE A 77 5.43 25.22 -10.82
C PHE A 77 6.77 25.96 -10.91
N ASP A 78 6.71 27.28 -11.15
CA ASP A 78 7.85 28.16 -10.83
C ASP A 78 8.07 28.30 -9.30
N GLU A 79 7.09 27.97 -8.45
CA GLU A 79 7.16 28.15 -6.98
C GLU A 79 7.37 26.88 -6.12
N THR A 80 7.24 25.64 -6.63
CA THR A 80 7.34 24.41 -5.78
C THR A 80 8.66 23.64 -5.89
N ARG A 81 9.64 24.11 -6.66
CA ARG A 81 11.01 23.54 -6.71
C ARG A 81 11.62 23.21 -5.33
N PRO A 82 11.49 24.07 -4.29
CA PRO A 82 12.07 23.78 -2.97
C PRO A 82 11.44 22.56 -2.27
N PHE A 83 10.14 22.30 -2.51
CA PHE A 83 9.42 21.19 -1.89
C PHE A 83 9.73 19.85 -2.57
N ILE A 84 9.90 19.85 -3.90
CA ILE A 84 10.35 18.69 -4.69
C ILE A 84 11.71 18.22 -4.21
N GLU A 85 12.66 19.14 -4.01
CA GLU A 85 14.00 18.80 -3.54
C GLU A 85 13.99 18.22 -2.12
N GLN A 86 13.15 18.74 -1.22
CA GLN A 86 13.04 18.23 0.15
C GLN A 86 12.46 16.83 0.22
N THR A 87 11.36 16.58 -0.49
CA THR A 87 10.68 15.27 -0.48
C THR A 87 11.50 14.19 -1.17
N THR A 88 12.15 14.53 -2.28
CA THR A 88 13.06 13.62 -3.01
C THR A 88 14.31 13.29 -2.20
N ARG A 89 14.91 14.28 -1.51
CA ARG A 89 16.04 14.03 -0.59
C ARG A 89 15.63 13.17 0.60
N ALA A 90 14.46 13.39 1.18
CA ALA A 90 13.94 12.58 2.28
C ALA A 90 13.74 11.11 1.87
N ARG A 91 13.21 10.86 0.67
CA ARG A 91 13.07 9.50 0.11
C ARG A 91 14.44 8.85 -0.18
N ARG A 92 15.40 9.58 -0.76
CA ARG A 92 16.76 9.06 -1.00
C ARG A 92 17.49 8.68 0.28
N ARG A 93 17.36 9.49 1.35
CA ARG A 93 17.95 9.15 2.65
C ARG A 93 17.38 7.87 3.23
N ARG A 94 16.05 7.68 3.18
CA ARG A 94 15.40 6.46 3.68
C ARG A 94 15.83 5.19 2.92
N ARG A 95 16.07 5.32 1.60
CA ARG A 95 16.56 4.21 0.75
C ARG A 95 18.05 3.88 0.94
N ALA A 96 18.85 4.84 1.42
CA ALA A 96 20.26 4.63 1.70
C ALA A 96 20.53 4.11 3.12
N SER A 97 19.52 4.19 4.00
CA SER A 97 19.57 3.73 5.39
C SER A 97 18.82 2.41 5.62
N ALA A 98 18.35 1.76 4.56
CA ALA A 98 17.78 0.42 4.54
C ALA A 98 18.73 -0.50 3.78
#